data_AF-A0A1U7TAL2-F1
#
_entry.id   AF-A0A1U7TAL2-F1
#
_cell.length_a   1.000
_cell.length_b   1.000
_cell.length_c   1.000
_cell.angle_alpha   90.00
_cell.angle_beta   90.00
_cell.angle_gamma   90.00
#
_symmetry.space_group_name_H-M   'P 1'
#
loop_
_entity.id
_entity.type
_entity.pdbx_description
1 polymer ?
#
loop_
_entity_poly.entity_id
_entity_poly.type
_entity_poly.pdbx_seq_one_letter_code
_entity_poly.pdbx_strand_id
1 'polypeptide(L)'
;YREPHYYYQFTARYHAAPCNSIYNISFEKKLLQILSKMVLDLSCEISLLKSECHRIKMQRAGLQNELFFTFSVSSLDTEKGPKPCIGHNCESSKRLSKAKTLIERFFRQQVEVVGRHAAALPEIYYIEGTLQMVWINRCFPGYGMNVLQHPKCPECCVICSPGSYNPRDGIHCLPCNSSLVYGARACL
;
A
#
# COMPACT_ATOMS: atom_id res chain seq x y z
N TYR A 1 -15.21 -8.28 17.61
CA TYR A 1 -13.85 -8.22 17.03
C TYR A 1 -13.98 -8.16 15.53
N ARG A 2 -13.28 -7.24 14.87
CA ARG A 2 -13.08 -7.27 13.41
C ARG A 2 -11.58 -7.38 13.16
N GLU A 3 -11.21 -8.14 12.13
CA GLU A 3 -9.83 -8.12 11.64
C GLU A 3 -9.54 -6.70 11.10
N PRO A 4 -8.39 -6.08 11.42
CA PRO A 4 -7.98 -4.83 10.80
C PRO A 4 -7.75 -5.01 9.30
N HIS A 5 -7.77 -3.88 8.60
CA HIS A 5 -7.36 -3.85 7.21
C HIS A 5 -5.84 -3.88 7.15
N TYR A 6 -5.30 -5.07 6.88
CA TYR A 6 -3.89 -5.27 6.65
C TYR A 6 -3.55 -5.19 5.16
N TYR A 7 -2.60 -4.34 4.81
CA TYR A 7 -2.06 -4.24 3.45
C TYR A 7 -0.60 -3.79 3.49
N TYR A 8 0.15 -4.07 2.43
CA TYR A 8 1.45 -3.43 2.24
C TYR A 8 1.27 -2.17 1.40
N GLN A 9 1.85 -1.07 1.83
CA GLN A 9 2.04 0.11 1.00
C GLN A 9 3.46 0.11 0.45
N PHE A 10 3.59 0.35 -0.85
CA PHE A 10 4.87 0.50 -1.53
C PHE A 10 4.98 1.92 -2.07
N THR A 11 6.18 2.49 -2.00
CA THR A 11 6.53 3.75 -2.65
C THR A 11 7.81 3.53 -3.45
N ALA A 12 7.78 3.80 -4.75
CA ALA A 12 8.93 3.72 -5.63
C ALA A 12 9.22 5.07 -6.28
N ARG A 13 10.50 5.38 -6.51
CA ARG A 13 10.91 6.57 -7.27
C ARG A 13 11.43 6.17 -8.64
N TYR A 14 11.03 6.95 -9.63
CA TYR A 14 11.44 6.82 -11.01
C TYR A 14 12.04 8.14 -11.47
N HIS A 15 13.09 8.09 -12.30
CA HIS A 15 13.33 9.20 -13.21
C HIS A 15 12.14 9.31 -14.16
N ALA A 16 11.74 10.54 -14.48
CA ALA A 16 10.54 10.81 -15.23
C ALA A 16 10.81 11.70 -16.45
N ALA A 17 9.92 11.59 -17.44
CA ALA A 17 9.77 12.62 -18.45
C ALA A 17 9.33 13.95 -17.78
N PRO A 18 9.35 15.10 -18.47
CA PRO A 18 8.80 16.35 -17.95
C PRO A 18 7.43 16.15 -17.29
N CYS A 19 7.20 16.74 -16.11
CA CYS A 19 6.02 16.38 -15.29
C CYS A 19 4.66 16.63 -15.98
N ASN A 20 4.60 17.49 -16.98
CA ASN A 20 3.42 17.74 -17.82
C ASN A 20 3.27 16.76 -19.00
N SER A 21 4.16 15.78 -19.12
CA SER A 21 4.20 14.82 -20.22
C SER A 21 3.16 13.72 -20.07
N ILE A 22 2.47 13.41 -21.17
CA ILE A 22 1.54 12.28 -21.25
C ILE A 22 2.24 10.92 -21.06
N TYR A 23 3.55 10.85 -21.27
CA TYR A 23 4.32 9.62 -21.12
C TYR A 23 4.35 9.14 -19.67
N ASN A 24 4.37 10.05 -18.69
CA ASN A 24 4.30 9.69 -17.27
C ASN A 24 2.96 9.00 -16.93
N ILE A 25 1.85 9.51 -17.46
CA ILE A 25 0.51 8.94 -17.27
C ILE A 25 0.40 7.55 -17.93
N SER A 26 0.92 7.42 -19.15
CA SER A 26 0.95 6.14 -19.87
C SER A 26 1.78 5.10 -19.12
N PHE A 27 2.96 5.49 -18.66
CA PHE A 27 3.86 4.66 -17.87
C PHE A 27 3.19 4.18 -16.57
N GLU A 28 2.56 5.09 -15.82
CA GLU A 28 1.84 4.78 -14.58
C GLU A 28 0.77 3.71 -14.78
N LYS A 29 -0.10 3.88 -15.80
CA LYS A 29 -1.15 2.92 -16.13
C LYS A 29 -0.58 1.55 -16.47
N LYS A 30 0.50 1.52 -17.26
CA LYS A 30 1.15 0.26 -17.67
C LYS A 30 1.83 -0.43 -16.48
N LEU A 31 2.51 0.33 -15.62
CA LEU A 31 3.12 -0.17 -14.39
C LEU A 31 2.05 -0.78 -13.47
N LEU A 32 0.94 -0.09 -13.26
CA LEU A 32 -0.17 -0.58 -12.45
C LEU A 32 -0.76 -1.88 -13.03
N GLN A 33 -0.98 -1.94 -14.35
CA GLN A 33 -1.47 -3.15 -15.02
C GLN A 33 -0.53 -4.35 -14.84
N ILE A 34 0.78 -4.14 -14.95
CA ILE A 34 1.79 -5.19 -14.74
C ILE A 34 1.73 -5.69 -13.29
N LEU A 35 1.75 -4.77 -12.32
CA LEU A 35 1.68 -5.11 -10.90
C LEU A 35 0.39 -5.86 -10.55
N SER A 36 -0.76 -5.41 -11.05
CA SER A 36 -2.05 -6.09 -10.83
C SER A 36 -2.05 -7.49 -11.41
N LYS A 37 -1.50 -7.68 -12.62
CA LYS A 37 -1.39 -9.01 -13.24
C LYS A 37 -0.48 -9.94 -12.43
N MET A 38 0.59 -9.43 -11.83
CA MET A 38 1.52 -10.22 -11.03
C MET A 38 0.90 -10.82 -9.77
N VAL A 39 -0.09 -10.15 -9.17
CA VAL A 39 -0.70 -10.58 -7.90
C VAL A 39 -2.07 -11.23 -8.07
N LEU A 40 -2.58 -11.29 -9.30
CA LEU A 40 -3.91 -11.80 -9.62
C LEU A 40 -4.08 -13.26 -9.16
N ASP A 41 -3.11 -14.12 -9.43
CA ASP A 41 -3.14 -15.55 -9.04
C ASP A 41 -3.06 -15.75 -7.52
N LEU A 42 -2.63 -14.73 -6.78
CA LEU A 42 -2.61 -14.72 -5.32
C LEU A 42 -3.92 -14.23 -4.70
N SER A 43 -4.93 -13.90 -5.52
CA SER A 43 -6.17 -13.26 -5.04
C SER A 43 -5.88 -12.02 -4.19
N CYS A 44 -4.94 -11.20 -4.67
CA CYS A 44 -4.61 -9.90 -4.10
C CYS A 44 -4.96 -8.80 -5.12
N GLU A 45 -5.15 -7.59 -4.62
CA GLU A 45 -5.45 -6.42 -5.43
C GLU A 45 -4.38 -5.35 -5.24
N ILE A 46 -4.04 -4.66 -6.34
CA ILE A 46 -3.20 -3.47 -6.31
C ILE A 46 -4.09 -2.25 -6.47
N SER A 47 -3.92 -1.25 -5.61
CA SER A 47 -4.61 0.04 -5.75
C SER A 47 -3.60 1.19 -5.71
N LEU A 48 -3.68 2.08 -6.70
CA LEU A 48 -2.90 3.32 -6.71
C LEU A 48 -3.38 4.21 -5.55
N LEU A 49 -2.45 4.66 -4.71
CA LEU A 49 -2.74 5.58 -3.62
C LEU A 49 -2.36 7.01 -3.99
N LYS A 50 -1.19 7.18 -4.59
CA LYS A 50 -0.64 8.50 -4.93
C LYS A 50 0.37 8.39 -6.05
N SER A 51 0.36 9.37 -6.95
CA SER A 51 1.35 9.53 -8.00
C SER A 51 1.69 11.02 -8.13
N GLU A 52 2.95 11.37 -7.90
CA GLU A 52 3.41 12.77 -7.90
C GLU A 52 4.69 12.92 -8.69
N CYS A 53 4.74 13.87 -9.61
CA CYS A 53 5.95 14.23 -10.31
C CYS A 53 6.51 15.53 -9.76
N HIS A 54 7.79 15.52 -9.39
CA HIS A 54 8.49 16.67 -8.86
C HIS A 54 9.73 16.98 -9.69
N ARG A 55 9.98 18.27 -9.90
CA ARG A 55 11.23 18.75 -10.49
C ARG A 55 12.22 19.03 -9.37
N ILE A 56 13.21 18.16 -9.21
CA ILE A 56 14.17 18.16 -8.11
C ILE A 56 15.50 18.72 -8.60
N LYS A 57 16.11 19.60 -7.79
CA LYS A 57 17.47 20.08 -8.03
C LYS A 57 18.47 19.06 -7.48
N MET A 58 19.20 18.42 -8.37
CA MET A 58 20.29 17.52 -8.02
C MET A 58 21.54 18.32 -7.64
N GLN A 59 22.36 17.77 -6.74
CA GLN A 59 23.59 18.45 -6.30
C GLN A 59 24.60 18.67 -7.45
N ARG A 60 24.65 17.76 -8.43
CA ARG A 60 25.65 17.77 -9.52
C ARG A 60 25.08 17.62 -10.94
N ALA A 61 23.79 17.31 -11.08
CA ALA A 61 23.17 16.93 -12.36
C ALA A 61 22.04 17.88 -12.81
N GLY A 62 22.02 19.12 -12.29
CA GLY A 62 21.00 20.10 -12.64
C GLY A 62 19.60 19.74 -12.14
N LEU A 63 18.56 20.18 -12.84
CA LEU A 63 17.17 19.86 -12.51
C LEU A 63 16.76 18.55 -13.20
N GLN A 64 16.19 17.63 -12.44
CA GLN A 64 15.65 16.37 -12.96
C GLN A 64 14.19 16.22 -12.52
N ASN A 65 13.40 15.51 -13.34
CA ASN A 65 12.04 15.17 -12.95
C ASN A 65 12.06 13.77 -12.34
N GLU A 66 11.42 13.64 -11.19
CA GLU A 66 11.22 12.36 -10.52
C GLU A 66 9.75 12.11 -10.28
N LEU A 67 9.31 10.87 -10.49
CA LEU A 67 7.98 10.39 -10.23
C LEU A 67 7.98 9.53 -8.97
N PHE A 68 7.13 9.89 -8.02
CA PHE A 68 6.86 9.17 -6.78
C PHE A 68 5.58 8.38 -6.97
N PHE A 69 5.70 7.06 -7.06
CA PHE A 69 4.60 6.16 -7.31
C PHE A 69 4.29 5.35 -6.05
N THR A 70 3.15 5.62 -5.42
CA THR A 70 2.71 4.97 -4.18
C THR A 70 1.45 4.16 -4.41
N PHE A 71 1.49 2.87 -4.07
CA PHE A 71 0.39 1.94 -4.25
C PHE A 71 0.27 1.00 -3.05
N SER A 72 -0.88 0.37 -2.90
CA SER A 72 -1.12 -0.68 -1.90
C SER A 72 -1.28 -2.03 -2.56
N VAL A 73 -0.95 -3.10 -1.83
CA VAL A 73 -1.39 -4.46 -2.13
C VAL A 73 -2.19 -5.01 -0.94
N SER A 74 -3.43 -5.39 -1.20
CA SER A 74 -4.36 -5.95 -0.21
C SER A 74 -4.76 -7.37 -0.61
N SER A 75 -5.16 -8.18 0.36
CA SER A 75 -5.76 -9.48 0.08
C SER A 75 -7.23 -9.26 -0.29
N LEU A 76 -7.71 -9.94 -1.32
CA LEU A 76 -9.15 -10.04 -1.55
C LEU A 76 -9.74 -11.01 -0.54
N ASP A 77 -10.77 -10.55 0.17
CA ASP A 77 -11.58 -11.40 1.05
C ASP A 77 -12.36 -12.40 0.20
N THR A 78 -12.20 -13.68 0.53
CA THR A 78 -12.81 -14.80 -0.21
C THR A 78 -14.34 -14.82 -0.14
N GLU A 79 -14.98 -13.95 0.66
CA GLU A 79 -16.43 -13.88 0.77
C GLU A 79 -17.13 -13.32 -0.47
N LYS A 80 -16.42 -12.62 -1.37
CA LYS A 80 -17.00 -12.01 -2.58
C LYS A 80 -16.60 -12.70 -3.90
N GLY A 81 -15.78 -13.75 -3.85
CA GLY A 81 -15.31 -14.48 -5.03
C GLY A 81 -16.04 -15.82 -5.23
N PRO A 82 -16.14 -16.34 -6.48
CA PRO A 82 -16.93 -17.55 -6.77
C PRO A 82 -16.37 -18.86 -6.19
N LYS A 83 -15.22 -18.83 -5.51
CA LYS A 83 -14.63 -20.03 -4.89
C LYS A 83 -14.02 -19.69 -3.52
N PRO A 84 -14.52 -20.27 -2.41
CA PRO A 84 -13.81 -20.24 -1.15
C PRO A 84 -12.48 -20.95 -1.34
N CYS A 85 -11.40 -20.34 -0.86
CA CYS A 85 -10.08 -20.90 -1.02
C CYS A 85 -9.86 -21.96 0.08
N ILE A 86 -9.80 -23.22 -0.33
CA ILE A 86 -9.77 -24.39 0.55
C ILE A 86 -8.30 -24.84 0.66
N GLY A 87 -7.63 -24.50 1.77
CA GLY A 87 -6.29 -25.01 2.09
C GLY A 87 -5.48 -24.17 3.10
N HIS A 88 -4.44 -24.76 3.70
CA HIS A 88 -3.53 -24.11 4.67
C HIS A 88 -2.72 -22.91 4.09
N ASN A 89 -2.73 -22.76 2.76
CA ASN A 89 -2.13 -21.66 2.00
C ASN A 89 -3.10 -20.48 1.77
N CYS A 90 -4.32 -20.53 2.31
CA CYS A 90 -5.35 -19.52 2.06
C CYS A 90 -5.26 -18.25 2.93
N GLU A 91 -4.44 -18.31 3.97
CA GLU A 91 -4.25 -17.20 4.92
C GLU A 91 -3.88 -15.91 4.18
N SER A 92 -4.67 -14.85 4.37
CA SER A 92 -4.49 -13.54 3.72
C SER A 92 -3.08 -13.00 3.94
N SER A 93 -2.52 -13.21 5.14
CA SER A 93 -1.13 -12.87 5.51
C SER A 93 -0.09 -13.57 4.62
N LYS A 94 -0.25 -14.86 4.35
CA LYS A 94 0.65 -15.66 3.48
C LYS A 94 0.54 -15.21 2.03
N ARG A 95 -0.68 -14.96 1.53
CA ARG A 95 -0.92 -14.44 0.18
C ARG A 95 -0.28 -13.06 -0.01
N LEU A 96 -0.48 -12.15 0.94
CA LEU A 96 0.15 -10.83 0.97
C LEU A 96 1.68 -10.91 1.04
N SER A 97 2.24 -11.82 1.85
CA SER A 97 3.69 -12.01 1.94
C SER A 97 4.30 -12.51 0.60
N LYS A 98 3.59 -13.41 -0.10
CA LYS A 98 3.97 -13.83 -1.46
C LYS A 98 3.89 -12.66 -2.44
N ALA A 99 2.80 -11.87 -2.41
CA ALA A 99 2.63 -10.71 -3.28
C ALA A 99 3.75 -9.69 -3.07
N LYS A 100 4.08 -9.38 -1.81
CA LYS A 100 5.23 -8.55 -1.43
C LYS A 100 6.51 -9.05 -2.10
N THR A 101 6.82 -10.35 -1.95
CA THR A 101 8.06 -10.94 -2.48
C THR A 101 8.13 -10.84 -4.00
N LEU A 102 7.01 -11.02 -4.70
CA LEU A 102 6.93 -10.87 -6.16
C LEU A 102 7.18 -9.41 -6.59
N ILE A 103 6.59 -8.45 -5.89
CA ILE A 103 6.73 -7.02 -6.18
C ILE A 103 8.18 -6.57 -5.92
N GLU A 104 8.78 -6.94 -4.77
CA GLU A 104 10.18 -6.64 -4.48
C GLU A 104 11.13 -7.20 -5.56
N ARG A 105 10.85 -8.42 -6.04
CA ARG A 105 11.62 -9.03 -7.13
C ARG A 105 11.47 -8.27 -8.44
N PHE A 106 10.26 -7.83 -8.78
CA PHE A 106 10.00 -7.06 -10.00
C PHE A 106 10.84 -5.78 -10.05
N PHE A 107 10.83 -4.97 -8.98
CA PHE A 107 11.62 -3.73 -8.94
C PHE A 107 13.13 -4.01 -8.99
N ARG A 108 13.60 -5.07 -8.33
CA ARG A 108 15.01 -5.49 -8.42
C ARG A 108 15.41 -5.87 -9.85
N GLN A 109 14.55 -6.61 -10.55
CA GLN A 109 14.79 -7.02 -11.93
C GLN A 109 14.78 -5.85 -12.91
N GLN A 110 14.02 -4.77 -12.65
CA GLN A 110 14.08 -3.56 -13.49
C GLN A 110 15.51 -3.00 -13.58
N VAL A 111 16.24 -3.00 -12.45
CA VAL A 111 17.64 -2.54 -12.41
C VAL A 111 18.55 -3.44 -13.24
N GLU A 112 18.41 -4.76 -13.10
CA GLU A 112 19.23 -5.73 -13.84
C GLU A 112 19.05 -5.59 -15.37
N VAL A 113 17.81 -5.37 -15.82
CA VAL A 113 17.50 -5.20 -17.25
C VAL A 113 18.12 -3.91 -17.79
N VAL A 114 17.96 -2.79 -17.08
CA VAL A 114 18.54 -1.49 -17.47
C VAL A 114 20.06 -1.57 -17.48
N GLY A 115 20.69 -2.13 -16.45
CA GLY A 115 22.16 -2.23 -16.36
C GLY A 115 22.79 -3.14 -17.42
N ARG A 116 22.08 -4.18 -17.89
CA ARG A 116 22.60 -5.10 -18.92
C ARG A 116 22.42 -4.62 -20.37
N HIS A 117 21.47 -3.73 -20.64
CA HIS A 117 21.04 -3.41 -22.02
C HIS A 117 21.23 -1.94 -22.42
N ALA A 118 21.63 -1.04 -21.52
CA ALA A 118 21.66 0.38 -21.80
C ALA A 118 23.04 0.88 -22.27
N ALA A 119 23.20 1.09 -23.58
CA ALA A 119 24.16 2.07 -24.09
C ALA A 119 23.74 3.51 -23.74
N ALA A 120 22.42 3.73 -23.56
CA ALA A 120 21.81 4.94 -23.02
C ALA A 120 20.60 4.55 -22.15
N LEU A 121 20.40 5.25 -21.03
CA LEU A 121 19.29 5.01 -20.12
C LEU A 121 17.96 5.45 -20.75
N PRO A 122 16.85 4.72 -20.53
CA PRO A 122 15.51 5.18 -20.92
C PRO A 122 15.17 6.53 -20.27
N GLU A 123 14.20 7.26 -20.82
CA GLU A 123 13.73 8.52 -20.22
C GLU A 123 13.05 8.30 -18.86
N ILE A 124 12.28 7.21 -18.73
CA ILE A 124 11.62 6.81 -17.49
C ILE A 124 12.21 5.48 -17.02
N TYR A 125 12.85 5.48 -15.86
CA TYR A 125 13.45 4.27 -15.27
C TYR A 125 13.48 4.34 -13.75
N TYR A 126 13.45 3.16 -13.14
CA TYR A 126 13.43 3.02 -11.68
C TYR A 126 14.76 3.45 -11.07
N ILE A 127 14.68 4.21 -9.97
CA ILE A 127 15.85 4.59 -9.19
C ILE A 127 16.14 3.49 -8.19
N GLU A 128 17.25 2.77 -8.39
CA GLU A 128 17.65 1.66 -7.52
C GLU A 128 17.69 2.08 -6.04
N GLY A 129 17.24 1.20 -5.16
CA GLY A 129 17.27 1.40 -3.71
C GLY A 129 16.18 2.34 -3.17
N THR A 130 15.27 2.84 -4.02
CA THR A 130 14.21 3.76 -3.59
C THR A 130 12.86 3.09 -3.28
N LEU A 131 12.76 1.77 -3.41
CA LEU A 131 11.53 1.05 -3.07
C LEU A 131 11.39 1.01 -1.55
N GLN A 132 10.47 1.81 -1.04
CA GLN A 132 10.05 1.78 0.35
C GLN A 132 8.81 0.91 0.48
N MET A 133 8.71 0.20 1.60
CA MET A 133 7.56 -0.65 1.92
C MET A 133 7.19 -0.47 3.39
N VAL A 134 5.89 -0.31 3.64
CA VAL A 134 5.32 -0.19 4.99
C VAL A 134 4.18 -1.19 5.13
N TRP A 135 4.19 -1.97 6.21
CA TRP A 135 3.05 -2.79 6.61
C TRP A 135 2.04 -1.91 7.32
N ILE A 136 0.81 -1.85 6.80
CA ILE A 136 -0.27 -1.08 7.38
C ILE A 136 -1.23 -2.05 8.06
N ASN A 137 -1.48 -1.83 9.36
CA ASN A 137 -2.41 -2.57 10.20
C ASN A 137 -3.39 -1.59 10.87
N ARG A 138 -4.32 -1.01 10.09
CA ARG A 138 -5.23 0.03 10.61
C ARG A 138 -6.64 -0.51 10.79
N CYS A 139 -7.33 0.04 11.78
CA CYS A 139 -8.73 -0.25 12.05
C CYS A 139 -9.64 0.70 11.28
N PHE A 140 -10.78 0.18 10.82
CA PHE A 140 -11.82 1.02 10.23
C PHE A 140 -12.29 2.13 11.18
N PRO A 141 -12.83 3.24 10.65
CA PRO A 141 -13.46 4.27 11.47
C PRO A 141 -14.48 3.70 12.46
N GLY A 142 -14.40 4.13 13.70
CA GLY A 142 -15.18 3.60 14.82
C GLY A 142 -14.59 2.34 15.48
N TYR A 143 -13.43 1.85 15.05
CA TYR A 143 -12.73 0.73 15.68
C TYR A 143 -11.30 1.12 16.04
N GLY A 144 -10.71 0.45 17.03
CA GLY A 144 -9.32 0.63 17.41
C GLY A 144 -8.77 -0.62 18.11
N MET A 145 -7.45 -0.74 18.13
CA MET A 145 -6.71 -1.74 18.91
C MET A 145 -6.54 -1.24 20.34
N ASN A 146 -6.79 -2.11 21.30
CA ASN A 146 -6.53 -1.85 22.71
C ASN A 146 -6.03 -3.11 23.39
N VAL A 147 -4.71 -3.24 23.47
CA VAL A 147 -4.04 -4.40 24.07
C VAL A 147 -4.36 -4.55 25.55
N LEU A 148 -4.54 -3.42 26.26
CA LEU A 148 -4.84 -3.42 27.70
C LEU A 148 -6.26 -3.96 27.97
N GLN A 149 -7.24 -3.60 27.13
CA GLN A 149 -8.61 -4.08 27.26
C GLN A 149 -8.82 -5.46 26.62
N HIS A 150 -8.05 -5.80 25.58
CA HIS A 150 -8.17 -7.05 24.84
C HIS A 150 -6.82 -7.78 24.74
N PRO A 151 -6.24 -8.24 25.87
CA PRO A 151 -4.92 -8.86 25.89
C PRO A 151 -4.84 -10.17 25.11
N LYS A 152 -6.00 -10.82 24.88
CA LYS A 152 -6.10 -12.05 24.09
C LYS A 152 -6.02 -11.81 22.58
N CYS A 153 -6.15 -10.56 22.11
CA CYS A 153 -5.96 -10.22 20.70
C CYS A 153 -5.42 -8.78 20.55
N PRO A 154 -4.10 -8.58 20.72
CA PRO A 154 -3.47 -7.26 20.68
C PRO A 154 -3.64 -6.54 19.33
N GLU A 155 -3.73 -7.29 18.23
CA GLU A 155 -3.87 -6.77 16.86
C GLU A 155 -5.34 -6.70 16.39
N CYS A 156 -6.32 -7.04 17.24
CA CYS A 156 -7.72 -7.00 16.83
C CYS A 156 -8.27 -5.57 16.88
N CYS A 157 -9.06 -5.22 15.86
CA CYS A 157 -9.89 -4.03 15.93
C CYS A 157 -11.15 -4.32 16.75
N VAL A 158 -11.32 -3.55 17.81
CA VAL A 158 -12.52 -3.55 18.64
C VAL A 158 -13.28 -2.25 18.47
N ILE A 159 -14.61 -2.33 18.58
CA ILE A 159 -15.44 -1.14 18.44
C ILE A 159 -15.11 -0.14 19.54
N CYS A 160 -14.96 1.14 19.19
CA CYS A 160 -14.68 2.19 20.17
C CYS A 160 -15.83 2.29 21.17
N SER A 161 -15.51 2.36 22.46
CA SER A 161 -16.52 2.50 23.52
C SER A 161 -17.07 3.93 23.60
N PRO A 162 -18.25 4.15 24.22
CA PRO A 162 -18.67 5.49 24.65
C PRO A 162 -17.54 6.18 25.42
N GLY A 163 -17.38 7.49 25.22
CA GLY A 163 -16.23 8.25 25.68
C GLY A 163 -15.05 8.21 24.71
N SER A 164 -15.17 7.58 23.53
CA SER A 164 -14.10 7.51 22.53
C SER A 164 -14.63 7.47 21.10
N TYR A 165 -13.75 7.73 20.13
CA TYR A 165 -14.06 7.71 18.70
C TYR A 165 -12.81 7.36 17.86
N ASN A 166 -12.98 6.91 16.63
CA ASN A 166 -11.87 6.84 15.66
C ASN A 166 -12.36 7.37 14.30
N PRO A 167 -11.85 8.52 13.82
CA PRO A 167 -12.41 9.18 12.65
C PRO A 167 -11.94 8.65 11.30
N ARG A 168 -10.81 7.94 11.26
CA ARG A 168 -10.18 7.47 10.02
C ARG A 168 -9.66 6.04 10.23
N ASP A 169 -8.92 5.54 9.26
CA ASP A 169 -8.12 4.32 9.39
C ASP A 169 -7.00 4.55 10.42
N GLY A 170 -7.38 4.51 11.70
CA GLY A 170 -6.54 4.74 12.86
C GLY A 170 -6.20 3.44 13.56
N ILE A 171 -5.18 3.47 14.41
CA ILE A 171 -4.78 2.29 15.20
C ILE A 171 -5.56 2.25 16.52
N HIS A 172 -5.87 3.39 17.13
CA HIS A 172 -6.47 3.45 18.46
C HIS A 172 -7.72 4.34 18.47
N CYS A 173 -8.65 4.02 19.38
CA CYS A 173 -9.75 4.91 19.71
C CYS A 173 -9.21 6.10 20.52
N LEU A 174 -9.57 7.31 20.09
CA LEU A 174 -9.21 8.57 20.73
C LEU A 174 -10.28 8.95 21.76
N PRO A 175 -9.92 9.58 22.89
CA PRO A 175 -10.90 10.02 23.88
C PRO A 175 -11.84 11.09 23.32
N CYS A 176 -13.11 11.00 23.68
CA CYS A 176 -14.17 11.94 23.35
C CYS A 176 -15.33 11.82 24.35
N ASN A 177 -15.33 12.68 25.37
CA ASN A 177 -16.29 12.59 26.46
C ASN A 177 -17.75 12.82 26.03
N SER A 178 -17.99 13.52 24.91
CA SER A 178 -19.32 13.74 24.36
C SER A 178 -19.87 12.56 23.55
N SER A 179 -19.02 11.58 23.21
CA SER A 179 -19.44 10.38 22.50
C SER A 179 -20.19 9.43 23.43
N LEU A 180 -21.50 9.26 23.23
CA LEU A 180 -22.32 8.36 24.03
C LEU A 180 -22.60 7.01 23.35
N VAL A 181 -22.07 6.80 22.14
CA VAL A 181 -22.36 5.64 21.30
C VAL A 181 -21.11 4.80 21.06
N TYR A 182 -21.30 3.49 20.90
CA TYR A 182 -20.23 2.62 20.43
C TYR A 182 -19.92 2.91 18.96
N GLY A 183 -18.64 2.91 18.62
CA GLY A 183 -18.17 3.03 17.24
C GLY A 183 -18.27 4.43 16.65
N ALA A 184 -18.22 5.47 17.48
CA ALA A 184 -18.22 6.84 17.01
C ALA A 184 -17.07 7.12 16.04
N ARG A 185 -17.39 7.82 14.94
CA ARG A 185 -16.46 8.21 13.87
C ARG A 185 -16.11 9.70 13.90
N ALA A 186 -16.69 10.43 14.82
CA ALA A 186 -16.39 11.83 15.05
C ALA A 186 -16.60 12.12 16.54
N CYS A 187 -15.90 13.12 17.04
CA CYS A 187 -16.20 13.72 18.33
C CYS A 187 -16.98 15.01 18.05
N LEU A 188 -18.25 15.02 18.44
CA LEU A 188 -19.17 16.13 18.24
C LEU A 188 -19.57 16.73 19.59
#